data_AF-A0A7C6XP22-F1
#
_entry.id   AF-A0A7C6XP22-F1
#
_cell.length_a   1.000
_cell.length_b   1.000
_cell.length_c   1.000
_cell.angle_alpha   90.00
_cell.angle_beta   90.00
_cell.angle_gamma   90.00
#
_symmetry.space_group_name_H-M   'P 1'
#
loop_
_entity.id
_entity.type
_entity.pdbx_description
1 polymer ?
#
loop_
_entity_poly.entity_id
_entity_poly.type
_entity_poly.pdbx_seq_one_letter_code
_entity_poly.pdbx_strand_id
1 'polypeptide(L)' 'MAPATPETLRETFSHFPQGVAFIGAEIDEAPLGLVASTLTVGVSLDPPLVSIAVQNSS' A
#
# COMPACT_ATOMS: atom_id res chain seq x y z
N MET A 1 9.93 27.52 1.32
CA MET A 1 10.01 26.17 0.69
C MET A 1 8.77 26.04 -0.19
N ALA A 2 8.92 25.74 -1.48
CA ALA A 2 7.76 25.51 -2.34
C ALA A 2 7.01 24.24 -1.87
N PRO A 3 5.67 24.18 -1.98
CA PRO A 3 4.91 22.98 -1.61
C PRO A 3 5.28 21.81 -2.52
N ALA A 4 5.34 20.60 -1.96
CA ALA A 4 5.59 19.40 -2.75
C ALA A 4 4.37 19.07 -3.62
N THR A 5 4.58 18.82 -4.91
CA THR A 5 3.54 18.33 -5.81
C THR A 5 3.41 16.81 -5.71
N PRO A 6 2.24 16.22 -6.05
CA PRO A 6 2.09 14.77 -6.10
C PRO A 6 3.15 14.08 -6.96
N GLU A 7 3.57 14.70 -8.07
CA GLU A 7 4.59 14.18 -8.99
C GLU A 7 5.96 14.12 -8.31
N THR A 8 6.38 15.21 -7.64
CA THR A 8 7.64 15.26 -6.89
C THR A 8 7.65 14.25 -5.74
N LEU A 9 6.51 14.05 -5.06
CA LEU A 9 6.41 13.04 -4.00
C LEU A 9 6.52 11.62 -4.56
N ARG A 10 5.85 11.30 -5.68
CA ARG A 10 5.95 9.98 -6.31
C ARG A 10 7.37 9.67 -6.77
N GLU A 11 8.03 10.63 -7.41
CA GLU A 11 9.44 10.47 -7.81
C GLU A 11 10.33 10.23 -6.57
N THR A 12 10.19 11.08 -5.55
CA THR A 12 10.97 10.95 -4.32
C THR A 12 10.79 9.58 -3.66
N PHE A 13 9.54 9.10 -3.51
CA PHE A 13 9.27 7.81 -2.88
C PHE A 13 9.61 6.60 -3.75
N SER A 14 9.71 6.76 -5.08
CA SER A 14 10.14 5.67 -5.98
C SER A 14 11.57 5.19 -5.71
N HIS A 15 12.40 6.03 -5.09
CA HIS A 15 13.77 5.67 -4.71
C HIS A 15 13.85 4.77 -3.47
N PHE A 16 12.75 4.58 -2.73
CA PHE A 16 12.70 3.66 -1.61
C PHE A 16 12.20 2.29 -2.07
N PRO A 17 13.05 1.25 -2.11
CA PRO A 17 12.63 -0.06 -2.57
C PRO A 17 11.63 -0.67 -1.58
N GLN A 18 10.51 -1.20 -2.10
CA GLN A 18 9.47 -1.85 -1.31
C GLN A 18 9.17 -3.23 -1.88
N GLY A 19 8.73 -4.15 -1.02
CA GLY A 19 8.12 -5.39 -1.46
C GLY A 19 6.78 -5.12 -2.17
N VAL A 20 6.37 -6.03 -3.04
CA VAL A 20 5.06 -5.98 -3.69
C VAL A 20 4.25 -7.19 -3.25
N ALA A 21 2.99 -6.95 -2.87
CA ALA A 21 2.06 -7.98 -2.45
C ALA A 21 0.77 -7.92 -3.29
N PHE A 22 0.19 -9.09 -3.53
CA PHE A 22 -1.18 -9.23 -4.03
C PHE A 22 -2.10 -9.50 -2.83
N ILE A 23 -3.04 -8.59 -2.57
CA ILE A 23 -4.07 -8.73 -1.55
C ILE A 23 -5.33 -9.23 -2.24
N GLY A 24 -5.63 -10.51 -2.07
CA GLY A 24 -6.84 -11.14 -2.59
C GLY A 24 -7.98 -11.08 -1.57
N ALA A 25 -9.20 -10.92 -2.06
CA ALA A 25 -10.42 -11.06 -1.28
C ALA A 25 -11.50 -11.72 -2.14
N GLU A 26 -12.47 -12.36 -1.50
CA GLU A 26 -13.70 -12.79 -2.15
C GLU A 26 -14.82 -11.89 -1.63
N ILE A 27 -15.52 -11.21 -2.55
CA ILE A 27 -16.65 -10.34 -2.24
C ILE A 27 -17.79 -10.78 -3.16
N ASP A 28 -18.96 -11.06 -2.58
CA ASP A 28 -20.14 -11.54 -3.32
C ASP A 28 -19.83 -12.73 -4.26
N GLU A 29 -19.10 -13.74 -3.74
CA GLU A 29 -18.64 -14.94 -4.47
C GLU A 29 -17.72 -14.65 -5.67
N ALA A 30 -17.27 -13.40 -5.85
CA ALA A 30 -16.34 -12.99 -6.88
C ALA A 30 -14.93 -12.76 -6.31
N PRO A 31 -13.87 -13.28 -6.96
CA PRO A 31 -12.50 -12.98 -6.57
C PRO A 31 -12.13 -11.55 -6.98
N LEU A 32 -11.65 -10.75 -6.01
CA LEU A 32 -11.08 -9.43 -6.21
C LEU A 32 -9.62 -9.40 -5.73
N GLY A 33 -8.86 -8.45 -6.28
CA GLY A 33 -7.43 -8.34 -5.97
C GLY A 33 -6.92 -6.91 -6.04
N LEU A 34 -5.98 -6.58 -5.17
CA LEU A 34 -5.23 -5.33 -5.16
C LEU A 34 -3.73 -5.62 -5.11
N VAL A 35 -2.97 -5.03 -6.04
CA VAL A 35 -1.51 -5.05 -6.00
C VAL A 35 -1.04 -3.82 -5.23
N ALA A 36 -0.32 -4.02 -4.12
CA ALA A 36 0.21 -2.94 -3.29
C ALA A 36 1.71 -3.10 -3.07
N SER A 37 2.43 -1.98 -3.20
CA SER A 37 3.78 -1.81 -2.66
C SER A 37 3.80 -1.21 -1.25
N THR A 38 2.63 -0.83 -0.72
CA THR A 38 2.48 -0.14 0.59
C THR A 38 2.36 -1.10 1.78
N LEU A 39 2.61 -2.40 1.58
CA LEU A 39 2.56 -3.40 2.65
C LEU A 39 3.65 -3.11 3.68
N THR A 40 3.22 -2.70 4.87
CA THR A 40 4.11 -2.50 6.02
C THR A 40 3.97 -3.71 6.95
N VAL A 41 5.05 -4.46 7.08
CA VAL A 41 5.15 -5.62 7.98
C VAL A 41 5.54 -5.19 9.38
N GLY A 42 5.09 -5.92 10.41
CA GLY A 42 5.50 -5.68 11.80
C GLY A 42 4.89 -4.44 12.44
N VAL A 43 3.64 -4.10 12.10
CA VAL A 43 2.91 -2.98 12.72
C VAL A 43 2.66 -3.24 14.21
N SER A 44 2.40 -4.49 14.55
CA SER A 44 2.32 -4.98 15.93
C SER A 44 2.76 -6.44 15.98
N LEU A 45 3.31 -6.85 17.12
CA LEU A 45 3.69 -8.25 17.37
C LEU A 45 2.58 -9.01 18.12
N ASP A 46 1.92 -8.35 19.07
CA ASP A 46 0.83 -8.93 19.86
C ASP A 46 -0.32 -7.92 19.99
N PRO A 47 -1.40 -8.07 19.19
CA PRO A 47 -1.58 -9.09 18.14
C PRO A 47 -0.65 -8.85 16.93
N PRO A 48 -0.36 -9.87 16.12
CA PRO A 48 0.46 -9.71 14.91
C PRO A 48 -0.32 -8.94 13.84
N LEU A 49 0.15 -7.75 13.49
CA LEU A 49 -0.53 -6.86 12.53
C LEU A 49 0.40 -6.40 11.40
N VAL A 50 -0.23 -6.12 10.26
CA VAL A 50 0.34 -5.45 9.09
C VAL A 50 -0.58 -4.31 8.67
N SER A 51 -0.09 -3.37 7.85
CA SER A 51 -0.92 -2.31 7.27
C SER A 51 -0.68 -2.15 5.78
N ILE A 52 -1.71 -1.69 5.08
CA ILE A 52 -1.66 -1.26 3.68
C ILE A 52 -2.34 0.10 3.56
N ALA A 53 -1.89 0.94 2.63
CA ALA A 53 -2.54 2.19 2.29
C ALA A 53 -3.23 2.05 0.93
N VAL A 54 -4.55 2.28 0.91
CA VAL A 54 -5.42 2.13 -0.26
C VAL A 54 -5.88 3.49 -0.74
N GLN A 55 -5.96 3.68 -2.06
CA GLN A 55 -6.50 4.90 -2.66
C GLN A 55 -8.02 4.94 -2.47
N ASN A 56 -8.58 6.07 -2.05
CA ASN A 56 -10.04 6.18 -1.78
C ASN A 56 -10.93 5.95 -3.01
N SER A 57 -10.39 6.06 -4.22
CA SER A 57 -11.09 5.79 -5.48
C SER A 57 -10.88 4.36 -5.99
N SER A 58 -10.49 3.44 -5.10
CA SER A 58 -10.45 2.00 -5.38
C SER A 58 -11.80 1.35 -5.23
#